data_AF-A0A520DRS7-F1
#
_entry.id   AF-A0A520DRS7-F1
#
_cell.length_a   1.000
_cell.length_b   1.000
_cell.length_c   1.000
_cell.angle_alpha   90.00
_cell.angle_beta   90.00
_cell.angle_gamma   90.00
#
_symmetry.space_group_name_H-M   'P 1'
#
loop_
_entity.id
_entity.type
_entity.pdbx_description
1 polymer ?
#
loop_
_entity_poly.entity_id
_entity_poly.type
_entity_poly.pdbx_seq_one_letter_code
_entity_poly.pdbx_strand_id
1 'polypeptide(L)'
;KRAVKDYVLVLKDNTRPNRNLKVAYSDNPLGPYKNVSETFSPKLTEGPTVIKKDGKYLIYYDAYGDKKYTTLSTIDFKKFEDISSLTTIPEGHKHGTVIRVKKKIIEDLKK
;
A
#
# COMPACT_ATOMS: atom_id res chain seq x y z
N LYS A 1 2.07 11.45 2.35
CA LYS A 1 2.90 12.68 2.40
C LYS A 1 4.31 12.30 2.84
N ARG A 2 5.35 12.66 2.08
CA ARG A 2 6.76 12.44 2.44
C ARG A 2 7.35 13.64 3.16
N ALA A 3 7.02 14.85 2.70
CA ALA A 3 7.42 16.14 3.28
C ALA A 3 6.33 17.21 3.01
N VAL A 4 6.52 18.43 3.51
CA VAL A 4 5.64 19.57 3.14
C VAL A 4 5.65 19.73 1.62
N LYS A 5 4.46 19.82 1.01
CA LYS A 5 4.29 19.87 -0.45
C LYS A 5 4.90 18.68 -1.22
N ASP A 6 4.95 17.51 -0.59
CA ASP A 6 5.38 16.27 -1.24
C ASP A 6 4.41 15.13 -0.88
N TYR A 7 3.43 14.94 -1.76
CA TYR A 7 2.36 13.97 -1.62
C TYR A 7 2.53 12.86 -2.66
N VAL A 8 2.31 11.62 -2.19
CA VAL A 8 2.32 10.43 -3.03
C VAL A 8 0.95 9.77 -2.88
N LEU A 9 0.31 9.49 -4.00
CA LEU A 9 -0.90 8.70 -4.10
C LEU A 9 -0.52 7.31 -4.60
N VAL A 10 -0.82 6.28 -3.81
CA VAL A 10 -0.75 4.89 -4.26
C VAL A 10 -2.15 4.51 -4.74
N LEU A 11 -2.28 4.12 -6.01
CA LEU A 11 -3.57 3.91 -6.65
C LEU A 11 -3.64 2.57 -7.38
N LYS A 12 -4.85 2.04 -7.52
CA LYS A 12 -5.17 0.96 -8.46
C LYS A 12 -5.57 1.56 -9.80
N ASP A 13 -4.88 1.17 -10.86
CA ASP A 13 -5.34 1.36 -12.23
C ASP A 13 -6.27 0.20 -12.60
N ASN A 14 -7.58 0.43 -12.54
CA ASN A 14 -8.58 -0.59 -12.82
C ASN A 14 -8.92 -0.72 -14.32
N THR A 15 -8.27 0.06 -15.19
CA THR A 15 -8.49 -0.05 -16.64
C THR A 15 -8.01 -1.41 -17.15
N ARG A 16 -8.61 -1.88 -18.24
CA ARG A 16 -8.09 -3.04 -18.97
C ARG A 16 -7.08 -2.51 -20.00
N PRO A 17 -5.86 -3.08 -20.10
CA PRO A 17 -5.41 -4.37 -19.55
C PRO A 17 -4.62 -4.31 -18.21
N ASN A 18 -4.62 -3.17 -17.50
CA ASN A 18 -3.77 -2.90 -16.33
C ASN A 18 -4.15 -3.74 -15.09
N ARG A 19 -5.23 -3.38 -14.38
CA ARG A 19 -5.67 -3.99 -13.11
C ARG A 19 -4.50 -4.18 -12.13
N ASN A 20 -3.71 -3.14 -11.93
CA ASN A 20 -2.46 -3.15 -11.16
C ASN A 20 -2.30 -1.88 -10.31
N LEU A 21 -1.22 -1.77 -9.54
CA LEU A 21 -0.93 -0.64 -8.68
C LEU A 21 0.16 0.28 -9.25
N LYS A 22 -0.07 1.59 -9.14
CA LYS A 22 0.81 2.67 -9.59
C LYS A 22 0.95 3.73 -8.50
N VAL A 23 1.93 4.63 -8.66
CA VAL A 23 2.08 5.81 -7.82
C VAL A 23 1.96 7.09 -8.64
N ALA A 24 1.41 8.14 -8.04
CA ALA A 24 1.36 9.48 -8.61
C ALA A 24 1.75 10.53 -7.57
N TYR A 25 2.16 11.71 -8.01
CA TYR A 25 2.79 12.73 -7.16
C TYR A 25 2.07 14.07 -7.25
N SER A 26 2.04 14.82 -6.15
CA SER A 26 1.46 16.17 -6.08
C SER A 26 2.14 17.00 -5.00
N ASP A 27 2.13 18.31 -5.16
CA ASP A 27 2.51 19.28 -4.12
C ASP A 27 1.30 19.70 -3.25
N ASN A 28 0.08 19.34 -3.66
CA ASN A 28 -1.17 19.61 -2.96
C ASN A 28 -1.89 18.29 -2.62
N PRO A 29 -2.37 18.06 -1.38
CA PRO A 29 -3.10 16.85 -1.03
C PRO A 29 -4.35 16.61 -1.89
N LEU A 30 -4.99 17.68 -2.37
CA LEU A 30 -6.19 17.64 -3.23
C LEU A 30 -5.85 17.49 -4.71
N GLY A 31 -4.56 17.42 -5.07
CA GLY A 31 -4.09 17.35 -6.44
C GLY A 31 -3.93 18.72 -7.13
N PRO A 32 -3.70 18.73 -8.44
CA PRO A 32 -3.70 17.57 -9.34
C PRO A 32 -2.51 16.63 -9.11
N TYR A 33 -2.76 15.32 -9.10
CA TYR A 33 -1.70 14.32 -9.11
C TYR A 33 -1.20 14.08 -10.53
N LYS A 34 0.12 14.11 -10.71
CA LYS A 34 0.81 14.00 -12.00
C LYS A 34 1.90 12.93 -11.93
N ASN A 35 2.55 12.67 -13.06
CA ASN A 35 3.68 11.74 -13.18
C ASN A 35 3.31 10.34 -12.66
N VAL A 36 2.19 9.81 -13.17
CA VAL A 36 1.76 8.44 -12.88
C VAL A 36 2.86 7.49 -13.32
N SER A 37 3.31 6.62 -12.41
CA SER A 37 4.40 5.68 -12.66
C SER A 37 3.99 4.50 -13.53
N GLU A 38 4.99 3.75 -13.96
CA GLU A 38 4.80 2.34 -14.32
C GLU A 38 4.23 1.54 -13.15
N THR A 39 3.66 0.37 -13.46
CA THR A 39 3.16 -0.54 -12.42
C THR A 39 4.30 -1.04 -11.54
N PHE A 40 4.07 -1.09 -10.22
CA PHE A 40 5.00 -1.72 -9.27
C PHE A 40 4.49 -3.07 -8.74
N SER A 41 3.28 -3.47 -9.13
CA SER A 41 2.66 -4.73 -8.71
C SER A 41 2.34 -5.64 -9.90
N PRO A 42 2.09 -6.94 -9.64
CA PRO A 42 1.40 -7.81 -10.59
C PRO A 42 -0.01 -7.30 -10.94
N LYS A 43 -0.59 -7.89 -11.99
CA LYS A 43 -2.01 -7.71 -12.32
C LYS A 43 -2.89 -8.37 -11.26
N LEU A 44 -4.18 -8.03 -11.27
CA LEU A 44 -5.16 -8.59 -10.36
C LEU A 44 -4.79 -8.31 -8.90
N THR A 45 -4.58 -7.03 -8.61
CA THR A 45 -4.23 -6.49 -7.30
C THR A 45 -5.23 -5.41 -6.85
N GLU A 46 -5.44 -5.28 -5.54
CA GLU A 46 -6.43 -4.36 -4.99
C GLU A 46 -6.14 -3.92 -3.54
N GLY A 47 -6.80 -2.83 -3.13
CA GLY A 47 -6.82 -2.36 -1.75
C GLY A 47 -5.46 -1.94 -1.18
N PRO A 48 -4.66 -1.11 -1.87
CA PRO A 48 -3.38 -0.67 -1.32
C PRO A 48 -3.62 0.16 -0.04
N THR A 49 -2.98 -0.26 1.06
CA THR A 49 -2.88 0.53 2.29
C THR A 49 -1.43 0.85 2.57
N VAL A 50 -1.14 2.13 2.84
CA VAL A 50 0.22 2.61 3.11
C VAL A 50 0.34 3.05 4.57
N ILE A 51 1.34 2.52 5.27
CA ILE A 51 1.72 3.02 6.60
C ILE A 51 3.19 3.45 6.60
N LYS A 52 3.52 4.45 7.42
CA LYS A 52 4.91 4.86 7.66
C LYS A 52 5.42 4.22 8.95
N LYS A 53 6.54 3.50 8.88
CA LYS A 53 7.16 2.81 10.02
C LYS A 53 8.68 2.88 9.87
N ASP A 54 9.36 3.31 10.94
CA ASP A 54 10.83 3.32 11.05
C ASP A 54 11.55 3.94 9.83
N GLY A 55 11.04 5.09 9.37
CA GLY A 55 11.60 5.82 8.22
C GLY A 55 11.22 5.26 6.84
N LYS A 56 10.57 4.09 6.77
CA LYS A 56 10.10 3.45 5.54
C LYS A 56 8.58 3.54 5.39
N TYR A 57 8.10 3.29 4.17
CA TYR A 57 6.69 3.09 3.86
C TYR A 57 6.45 1.60 3.60
N LEU A 58 5.44 1.05 4.24
CA LEU A 58 4.96 -0.30 4.00
C LEU A 58 3.65 -0.21 3.22
N ILE A 59 3.57 -0.94 2.11
CA ILE A 59 2.41 -0.99 1.23
C ILE A 59 1.84 -2.40 1.29
N TYR A 60 0.66 -2.51 1.90
CA TYR A 60 -0.11 -3.72 2.04
C TYR A 60 -1.16 -3.77 0.92
N TYR A 61 -1.28 -4.90 0.21
CA TYR A 61 -2.35 -5.07 -0.78
C TYR A 61 -2.70 -6.53 -1.01
N ASP A 62 -3.92 -6.74 -1.51
CA ASP A 62 -4.40 -8.06 -1.94
C ASP A 62 -3.91 -8.33 -3.37
N ALA A 63 -3.09 -9.37 -3.55
CA ALA A 63 -2.67 -9.88 -4.85
C ALA A 63 -3.50 -11.11 -5.20
N TYR A 64 -4.81 -10.90 -5.38
CA TYR A 64 -5.77 -11.99 -5.54
C TYR A 64 -5.52 -12.86 -6.79
N GLY A 65 -4.86 -12.33 -7.82
CA GLY A 65 -4.39 -13.14 -8.95
C GLY A 65 -3.38 -14.21 -8.55
N ASP A 66 -2.51 -13.89 -7.59
CA ASP A 66 -1.49 -14.76 -7.03
C ASP A 66 -1.97 -15.49 -5.76
N LYS A 67 -3.24 -15.30 -5.37
CA LYS A 67 -3.87 -15.86 -4.17
C LYS A 67 -3.09 -15.58 -2.88
N LYS A 68 -2.46 -14.41 -2.78
CA LYS A 68 -1.68 -13.99 -1.61
C LYS A 68 -1.96 -12.55 -1.21
N TYR A 69 -1.74 -12.26 0.06
CA TYR A 69 -1.65 -10.90 0.55
C TYR A 69 -0.18 -10.47 0.59
N THR A 70 0.16 -9.31 0.02
CA THR A 70 1.55 -8.88 -0.19
C THR A 70 1.86 -7.64 0.63
N THR A 71 3.10 -7.56 1.12
CA THR A 71 3.65 -6.36 1.76
C THR A 71 4.93 -5.93 1.06
N LEU A 72 4.95 -4.71 0.52
CA LEU A 72 6.16 -4.10 -0.04
C LEU A 72 6.70 -3.01 0.88
N SER A 73 8.02 -2.86 0.91
CA SER A 73 8.73 -1.78 1.59
C SER A 73 9.35 -0.82 0.56
N THR A 74 9.28 0.48 0.84
CA THR A 74 9.95 1.52 0.04
C THR A 74 10.34 2.72 0.89
N ILE A 75 11.38 3.45 0.47
CA ILE A 75 11.76 4.75 1.06
C ILE A 75 11.37 5.92 0.14
N ASP A 76 11.21 5.67 -1.16
CA ASP A 76 11.13 6.72 -2.18
C ASP A 76 9.94 6.57 -3.15
N PHE A 77 9.18 5.47 -3.08
CA PHE A 77 8.12 5.09 -4.03
C PHE A 77 8.61 4.90 -5.47
N LYS A 78 9.89 4.56 -5.63
CA LYS A 78 10.50 4.21 -6.93
C LYS A 78 11.05 2.78 -6.90
N LYS A 79 11.68 2.38 -5.79
CA LYS A 79 12.13 1.01 -5.57
C LYS A 79 11.27 0.34 -4.50
N PHE A 80 10.88 -0.89 -4.75
CA PHE A 80 10.02 -1.68 -3.88
C PHE A 80 10.70 -3.02 -3.57
N GLU A 81 10.69 -3.37 -2.30
CA GLU A 81 11.23 -4.63 -1.79
C GLU A 81 10.08 -5.47 -1.24
N ASP A 82 9.94 -6.73 -1.68
CA ASP A 82 8.95 -7.65 -1.12
C ASP A 82 9.41 -8.13 0.25
N ILE A 83 8.65 -7.76 1.28
CA ILE A 83 8.88 -8.15 2.68
C ILE A 83 7.74 -9.01 3.23
N SER A 84 6.97 -9.66 2.35
CA SER A 84 5.78 -10.43 2.74
C SER A 84 6.11 -11.55 3.74
N SER A 85 7.31 -12.14 3.65
CA SER A 85 7.82 -13.15 4.58
C SER A 85 8.02 -12.63 6.01
N LEU A 86 8.10 -11.31 6.20
CA LEU A 86 8.24 -10.65 7.50
C LEU A 86 6.88 -10.18 8.06
N THR A 87 5.78 -10.49 7.38
CA THR A 87 4.43 -10.09 7.77
C THR A 87 3.51 -11.29 7.94
N THR A 88 2.70 -11.26 8.99
CA THR A 88 1.64 -12.25 9.21
C THR A 88 0.31 -11.58 8.92
N ILE A 89 -0.46 -12.15 7.99
CA ILE A 89 -1.82 -11.72 7.66
C ILE A 89 -2.76 -12.88 8.05
N PRO A 90 -3.89 -12.60 8.72
CA PRO A 90 -4.86 -13.64 9.05
C PRO A 90 -5.33 -14.38 7.78
N GLU A 91 -5.54 -15.69 7.91
CA GLU A 91 -6.04 -16.51 6.81
C GLU A 91 -7.41 -16.01 6.33
N GLY A 92 -7.64 -16.10 5.02
CA GLY A 92 -8.90 -15.66 4.39
C GLY A 92 -9.08 -14.14 4.31
N HIS A 93 -8.13 -13.36 4.79
CA HIS A 93 -8.17 -11.90 4.63
C HIS A 93 -8.13 -11.51 3.15
N LYS A 94 -9.00 -10.57 2.78
CA LYS A 94 -9.10 -10.00 1.43
C LYS A 94 -8.66 -8.54 1.45
N HIS A 95 -9.08 -7.75 0.48
CA HIS A 95 -8.98 -6.29 0.49
C HIS A 95 -9.48 -5.68 1.81
N GLY A 96 -8.65 -4.82 2.41
CA GLY A 96 -8.88 -4.24 3.73
C GLY A 96 -7.95 -3.06 4.02
N THR A 97 -8.14 -2.42 5.17
CA THR A 97 -7.30 -1.31 5.63
C THR A 97 -6.41 -1.75 6.78
N VAL A 98 -5.10 -1.52 6.65
CA VAL A 98 -4.11 -1.72 7.72
C VAL A 98 -3.89 -0.40 8.47
N ILE A 99 -4.10 -0.40 9.78
CA ILE A 99 -3.85 0.76 10.64
C ILE A 99 -2.93 0.43 11.80
N ARG A 100 -2.15 1.41 12.25
CA ARG A 100 -1.36 1.29 13.49
C ARG A 100 -2.24 1.65 14.68
N VAL A 101 -2.43 0.70 15.58
CA VAL A 101 -3.16 0.90 16.85
C VAL A 101 -2.25 0.65 18.06
N LYS A 102 -2.59 1.24 19.21
CA LYS A 102 -1.93 0.91 20.47
C LYS A 102 -2.33 -0.51 20.88
N LYS A 103 -1.38 -1.30 21.39
CA LYS A 103 -1.64 -2.68 21.86
C LYS A 103 -2.82 -2.76 22.82
N LYS A 104 -2.95 -1.80 23.75
CA LYS A 104 -4.06 -1.72 24.70
C LYS A 104 -5.44 -1.74 24.02
N ILE A 105 -5.61 -1.06 22.87
CA ILE A 105 -6.88 -1.06 22.13
C ILE A 105 -7.24 -2.48 21.69
N ILE A 106 -6.26 -3.26 21.20
CA ILE A 106 -6.50 -4.64 20.79
C ILE A 106 -6.83 -5.54 21.98
N GLU A 107 -6.13 -5.38 23.12
CA GLU A 107 -6.44 -6.17 24.31
C GLU A 107 -7.82 -5.84 24.90
N ASP A 108 -8.26 -4.59 24.79
CA ASP A 108 -9.61 -4.19 25.22
C ASP A 108 -10.72 -4.72 24.28
N LEU A 109 -10.42 -4.99 23.00
CA LEU A 109 -11.36 -5.58 22.03
C LEU A 109 -11.50 -7.11 22.12
N LYS A 110 -10.62 -7.80 22.84
CA LYS A 110 -10.66 -9.27 23.02
C LYS A 110 -11.54 -9.72 24.19
N LYS A 111 -12.08 -8.77 24.95
CA LYS A 111 -13.01 -9.02 26.06
C LYS A 111 -14.41 -9.21 25.52
#